data_AF-B0W940-F1
#
_entry.id   AF-B0W940-F1
#
_cell.length_a   1.000
_cell.length_b   1.000
_cell.length_c   1.000
_cell.angle_alpha   90.00
_cell.angle_beta   90.00
_cell.angle_gamma   90.00
#
_symmetry.space_group_name_H-M   'P 1'
#
loop_
_entity.id
_entity.type
_entity.pdbx_description
1 polymer ?
#
loop_
_entity_poly.entity_id
_entity_poly.type
_entity_poly.pdbx_seq_one_letter_code
_entity_poly.pdbx_strand_id
1 'polypeptide(L)'
;MLDREDYAKRFDLLKLALKEIIRVIQEDGENLRNNELAEGSALPKNPELVDSLARYLENTCFFGELVLHFPDMAYRILKGVDGWRDLLIRALEYTRSFVSILDQKSLEMLGLLEQEIDEGKRTDSYVNPYRERANESSKSKETKKKKKANIKKGPQLSGGAKTEL
;
A
#
# COMPACT_ATOMS: atom_id res chain seq x y z
N MET A 1 12.25 10.54 -9.77
CA MET A 1 13.30 10.13 -8.82
C MET A 1 12.97 10.80 -7.50
N LEU A 2 12.68 10.02 -6.44
CA LEU A 2 12.49 10.60 -5.10
C LEU A 2 13.81 11.20 -4.65
N ASP A 3 13.76 12.31 -3.90
CA ASP A 3 14.96 12.79 -3.25
C ASP A 3 15.50 11.72 -2.29
N ARG A 4 16.84 11.68 -2.13
CA ARG A 4 17.50 10.62 -1.34
C ARG A 4 17.00 10.63 0.10
N GLU A 5 16.74 11.81 0.65
CA GLU A 5 16.25 11.96 2.02
C GLU A 5 14.81 11.43 2.15
N ASP A 6 13.95 11.71 1.17
CA ASP A 6 12.58 11.20 1.11
C ASP A 6 12.53 9.67 0.98
N TYR A 7 13.44 9.08 0.18
CA TYR A 7 13.54 7.64 0.08
C TYR A 7 13.93 7.00 1.42
N ALA A 8 14.94 7.55 2.10
CA ALA A 8 15.42 7.03 3.38
C ALA A 8 14.31 7.06 4.44
N LYS A 9 13.60 8.20 4.58
CA LYS A 9 12.47 8.33 5.51
C LYS A 9 11.35 7.33 5.24
N ARG A 10 10.98 7.15 3.96
CA ARG A 10 9.97 6.16 3.56
C ARG A 10 10.41 4.74 3.86
N PHE A 11 11.69 4.43 3.61
CA PHE A 11 12.26 3.12 3.88
C PHE A 11 12.24 2.81 5.38
N ASP A 12 12.64 3.75 6.23
CA ASP A 12 12.67 3.57 7.69
C ASP A 12 11.25 3.42 8.27
N LEU A 13 10.30 4.22 7.78
CA LEU A 13 8.89 4.10 8.18
C LEU A 13 8.30 2.75 7.76
N LEU A 14 8.54 2.33 6.52
CA LEU A 14 8.08 1.04 6.01
C LEU A 14 8.73 -0.11 6.79
N LYS A 15 10.00 0.02 7.14
CA LYS A 15 10.72 -0.98 7.94
C LYS A 15 10.11 -1.13 9.33
N LEU A 16 9.77 -0.02 9.98
CA LEU A 16 9.10 -0.04 11.28
C LEU A 16 7.70 -0.68 11.17
N ALA A 17 6.92 -0.29 10.16
CA ALA A 17 5.58 -0.81 9.94
C ALA A 17 5.60 -2.33 9.68
N LEU A 18 6.43 -2.80 8.73
CA LEU A 18 6.53 -4.23 8.41
C LEU A 18 7.01 -5.06 9.60
N LYS A 19 7.94 -4.54 10.41
CA LYS A 19 8.39 -5.20 11.64
C LYS A 19 7.22 -5.40 12.61
N GLU A 20 6.43 -4.37 12.83
CA GLU A 20 5.31 -4.41 13.78
C GLU A 20 4.18 -5.31 13.27
N ILE A 21 3.85 -5.22 11.98
CA ILE A 21 2.85 -6.08 11.34
C ILE A 21 3.23 -7.56 11.49
N ILE A 22 4.48 -7.92 11.22
CA ILE A 22 4.96 -9.31 11.37
C ILE A 22 4.82 -9.78 12.82
N ARG A 23 5.20 -8.93 13.78
CA ARG A 23 5.06 -9.23 15.21
C ARG A 23 3.59 -9.52 15.57
N VAL A 24 2.67 -8.66 15.15
CA VAL A 24 1.23 -8.82 15.42
C VAL A 24 0.68 -10.08 14.75
N ILE A 25 1.03 -10.35 13.49
CA ILE A 25 0.60 -11.57 12.78
C ILE A 25 1.12 -12.84 13.48
N GLN A 26 2.34 -12.82 14.03
CA GLN A 26 2.86 -13.95 14.80
C GLN A 26 2.08 -14.15 16.10
N GLU A 27 2.00 -13.10 16.93
CA GLU A 27 1.37 -13.15 18.25
C GLU A 27 -0.13 -13.50 18.17
N ASP A 28 -0.88 -12.78 17.34
CA ASP A 28 -2.33 -13.03 17.21
C ASP A 28 -2.60 -14.33 16.46
N GLY A 29 -1.76 -14.68 15.47
CA GLY A 29 -1.89 -15.96 14.77
C GLY A 29 -1.71 -17.15 15.72
N GLU A 30 -0.77 -17.06 16.65
CA GLU A 30 -0.61 -18.08 17.70
C GLU A 30 -1.81 -18.10 18.65
N ASN A 31 -2.28 -16.93 19.09
CA ASN A 31 -3.46 -16.84 19.96
C ASN A 31 -4.71 -17.45 19.30
N LEU A 32 -4.98 -17.13 18.04
CA LEU A 32 -6.14 -17.64 17.31
C LEU A 32 -6.08 -19.16 17.11
N ARG A 33 -4.90 -19.71 16.77
CA ARG A 33 -4.70 -21.16 16.64
C ARG A 33 -4.87 -21.90 17.97
N ASN A 34 -4.35 -21.34 19.06
CA ASN A 34 -4.46 -21.93 20.40
C ASN A 34 -5.91 -21.95 20.91
N ASN A 35 -6.77 -21.08 20.38
CA ASN A 35 -8.20 -21.03 20.69
C ASN A 35 -9.07 -21.73 19.63
N GLU A 36 -8.47 -22.55 18.76
CA GLU A 36 -9.14 -23.38 17.75
C GLU A 36 -10.09 -22.59 16.83
N LEU A 37 -9.82 -21.29 16.60
CA LEU A 37 -10.57 -20.51 15.63
C LEU A 37 -10.11 -20.90 14.23
N ALA A 38 -10.73 -21.96 13.69
CA ALA A 38 -10.43 -22.47 12.36
C ALA A 38 -11.11 -21.64 11.26
N GLU A 39 -10.60 -21.78 10.04
CA GLU A 39 -11.24 -21.22 8.84
C GLU A 39 -12.71 -21.67 8.75
N GLY A 40 -13.61 -20.72 8.47
CA GLY A 40 -15.06 -20.98 8.38
C GLY A 40 -15.78 -21.22 9.72
N SER A 41 -15.08 -21.09 10.85
CA SER A 41 -15.73 -21.09 12.17
C SER A 41 -16.65 -19.89 12.36
N ALA A 42 -17.65 -20.04 13.24
CA ALA A 42 -18.46 -18.91 13.66
C ALA A 42 -17.59 -17.86 14.37
N LEU A 43 -17.93 -16.58 14.19
CA LEU A 43 -17.18 -15.49 14.82
C LEU A 43 -17.11 -15.68 16.35
N PRO A 44 -15.95 -15.41 16.96
CA PRO A 44 -15.78 -15.57 18.40
C PRO A 44 -16.70 -14.61 19.15
N LYS A 45 -17.20 -15.07 20.30
CA LYS A 45 -17.98 -14.22 21.23
C LYS A 45 -17.12 -13.57 22.30
N ASN A 46 -15.93 -14.10 22.55
CA ASN A 46 -14.97 -13.52 23.49
C ASN A 46 -14.40 -12.22 22.87
N PRO A 47 -14.58 -11.05 23.52
CA PRO A 47 -14.05 -9.78 23.02
C PRO A 47 -12.54 -9.81 22.72
N GLU A 48 -11.74 -10.49 23.54
CA GLU A 48 -10.29 -10.56 23.35
C GLU A 48 -9.91 -11.33 22.07
N LEU A 49 -10.69 -12.36 21.73
CA LEU A 49 -10.51 -13.12 20.49
C LEU A 49 -11.04 -12.36 19.28
N VAL A 50 -12.11 -11.58 19.44
CA VAL A 50 -12.59 -10.66 18.39
C VAL A 50 -11.52 -9.63 18.07
N ASP A 51 -10.92 -9.01 19.09
CA ASP A 51 -9.87 -8.01 18.92
C ASP A 51 -8.60 -8.61 18.31
N SER A 52 -8.23 -9.84 18.71
CA SER A 52 -7.11 -10.57 18.12
C SER A 52 -7.37 -10.91 16.66
N LEU A 53 -8.58 -11.35 16.32
CA LEU A 53 -8.97 -11.62 14.94
C LEU A 53 -8.94 -10.33 14.12
N ALA A 54 -9.53 -9.25 14.60
CA ALA A 54 -9.56 -7.96 13.90
C ALA A 54 -8.14 -7.45 13.62
N ARG A 55 -7.25 -7.45 14.62
CA ARG A 55 -5.85 -7.07 14.46
C ARG A 55 -5.13 -7.96 13.45
N TYR A 56 -5.35 -9.28 13.50
CA TYR A 56 -4.75 -10.21 12.55
C TYR A 56 -5.17 -9.94 11.11
N LEU A 57 -6.49 -9.81 10.86
CA LEU A 57 -7.05 -9.56 9.52
C LEU A 57 -6.58 -8.21 8.99
N GLU A 58 -6.66 -7.16 9.80
CA GLU A 58 -6.26 -5.80 9.41
C GLU A 58 -4.76 -5.73 9.09
N ASN A 59 -3.90 -6.33 9.92
CA ASN A 59 -2.46 -6.33 9.68
C ASN A 59 -2.07 -7.15 8.44
N THR A 60 -2.80 -8.23 8.15
CA THR A 60 -2.60 -9.00 6.92
C THR A 60 -2.99 -8.18 5.69
N CYS A 61 -4.13 -7.49 5.73
CA CYS A 61 -4.55 -6.61 4.65
C CYS A 61 -3.58 -5.42 4.47
N PHE A 62 -3.16 -4.80 5.56
CA PHE A 62 -2.24 -3.67 5.54
C PHE A 62 -0.85 -4.07 5.05
N PHE A 63 -0.37 -5.27 5.39
CA PHE A 63 0.82 -5.85 4.77
C PHE A 63 0.71 -5.88 3.25
N GLY A 64 -0.44 -6.34 2.73
CA GLY A 64 -0.70 -6.40 1.30
C GLY A 64 -0.65 -5.05 0.62
N GLU A 65 -1.30 -4.05 1.20
CA GLU A 65 -1.24 -2.67 0.73
C GLU A 65 0.22 -2.17 0.62
N LEU A 66 1.03 -2.39 1.66
CA LEU A 66 2.42 -1.92 1.71
C LEU A 66 3.31 -2.64 0.70
N VAL A 67 3.23 -3.96 0.60
CA VAL A 67 4.05 -4.76 -0.31
C VAL A 67 3.69 -4.47 -1.76
N LEU A 68 2.40 -4.35 -2.06
CA LEU A 68 1.96 -4.08 -3.43
C LEU A 68 2.37 -2.69 -3.89
N HIS A 69 2.25 -1.66 -3.04
CA HIS A 69 2.61 -0.28 -3.38
C HIS A 69 4.10 0.02 -3.34
N PHE A 70 4.86 -0.67 -2.48
CA PHE A 70 6.30 -0.43 -2.30
C PHE A 70 7.13 -1.72 -2.42
N PRO A 71 6.97 -2.50 -3.50
CA PRO A 71 7.51 -3.86 -3.58
C PRO A 71 9.03 -3.86 -3.42
N ASP A 72 9.73 -2.96 -4.11
CA ASP A 72 11.20 -2.93 -4.09
C ASP A 72 11.77 -2.58 -2.70
N MET A 73 11.10 -1.70 -1.94
CA MET A 73 11.52 -1.39 -0.56
C MET A 73 11.14 -2.52 0.38
N ALA A 74 9.91 -3.05 0.26
CA ALA A 74 9.39 -4.12 1.09
C ALA A 74 10.28 -5.38 0.98
N TYR A 75 10.60 -5.84 -0.23
CA TYR A 75 11.50 -6.99 -0.40
C TYR A 75 12.90 -6.76 0.15
N ARG A 76 13.45 -5.55 0.04
CA ARG A 76 14.74 -5.21 0.65
C ARG A 76 14.70 -5.34 2.17
N ILE A 77 13.60 -4.94 2.80
CA ILE A 77 13.40 -5.04 4.25
C ILE A 77 13.20 -6.51 4.63
N LEU A 78 12.27 -7.20 3.96
CA LEU A 78 11.84 -8.56 4.28
C LEU A 78 12.93 -9.60 4.00
N LYS A 79 13.89 -9.32 3.12
CA LYS A 79 15.06 -10.18 2.90
C LYS A 79 15.83 -10.50 4.21
N GLY A 80 15.76 -9.63 5.21
CA GLY A 80 16.38 -9.84 6.52
C GLY A 80 15.50 -10.52 7.57
N VAL A 81 14.31 -10.99 7.21
CA VAL A 81 13.35 -11.63 8.13
C VAL A 81 13.17 -13.08 7.75
N ASP A 82 13.67 -14.01 8.55
CA ASP A 82 13.59 -15.44 8.23
C ASP A 82 12.14 -15.93 8.23
N GLY A 83 11.79 -16.76 7.24
CA GLY A 83 10.47 -17.38 7.14
C GLY A 83 9.30 -16.42 6.90
N TRP A 84 9.56 -15.14 6.58
CA TRP A 84 8.50 -14.14 6.39
C TRP A 84 7.48 -14.58 5.33
N ARG A 85 7.95 -15.17 4.23
CA ARG A 85 7.09 -15.56 3.11
C ARG A 85 6.08 -16.63 3.54
N ASP A 86 6.53 -17.69 4.21
CA ASP A 86 5.66 -18.77 4.70
C ASP A 86 4.69 -18.30 5.80
N LEU A 87 5.11 -17.38 6.66
CA LEU A 87 4.24 -16.75 7.64
C LEU A 87 3.11 -15.97 6.94
N LEU A 88 3.47 -15.13 5.97
CA LEU A 88 2.53 -14.20 5.34
C LEU A 88 1.61 -14.90 4.34
N ILE A 89 2.05 -15.96 3.65
CA ILE A 89 1.18 -16.81 2.82
C ILE A 89 0.11 -17.46 3.70
N ARG A 90 0.50 -18.06 4.84
CA ARG A 90 -0.48 -18.64 5.78
C ARG A 90 -1.44 -17.59 6.33
N ALA A 91 -0.94 -16.39 6.63
CA ALA A 91 -1.79 -15.31 7.12
C ALA A 91 -2.80 -14.85 6.07
N LEU A 92 -2.37 -14.76 4.81
CA LEU A 92 -3.21 -14.44 3.68
C LEU A 92 -4.30 -15.48 3.47
N GLU A 93 -3.96 -16.77 3.48
CA GLU A 93 -4.91 -17.87 3.31
C GLU A 93 -5.97 -17.85 4.42
N TYR A 94 -5.53 -17.76 5.67
CA TYR A 94 -6.41 -17.66 6.82
C TYR A 94 -7.33 -16.44 6.74
N THR A 95 -6.77 -15.26 6.45
CA THR A 95 -7.52 -14.01 6.30
C THR A 95 -8.58 -14.13 5.22
N ARG A 96 -8.24 -14.73 4.08
CA ARG A 96 -9.17 -14.91 2.96
C ARG A 96 -10.35 -15.82 3.30
N SER A 97 -10.24 -16.71 4.30
CA SER A 97 -11.36 -17.55 4.75
C SER A 97 -12.50 -16.75 5.38
N PHE A 98 -12.25 -15.51 5.84
CA PHE A 98 -13.25 -14.62 6.46
C PHE A 98 -13.97 -13.73 5.43
N VAL A 99 -14.49 -14.35 4.36
CA VAL A 99 -15.17 -13.65 3.24
C VAL A 99 -16.38 -12.82 3.67
N SER A 100 -17.02 -13.15 4.80
CA SER A 100 -18.16 -12.39 5.33
C SER A 100 -17.74 -11.09 6.04
N ILE A 101 -16.46 -10.96 6.41
CA ILE A 101 -15.89 -9.75 7.02
C ILE A 101 -15.25 -8.87 5.94
N LEU A 102 -14.54 -9.50 4.99
CA LEU A 102 -13.77 -8.78 3.99
C LEU A 102 -14.66 -8.25 2.87
N ASP A 103 -14.39 -7.03 2.42
CA ASP A 103 -15.00 -6.50 1.22
C ASP A 103 -14.33 -7.07 -0.05
N GLN A 104 -15.04 -6.96 -1.17
CA GLN A 104 -14.57 -7.50 -2.45
C GLN A 104 -13.19 -6.92 -2.86
N LYS A 105 -12.93 -5.66 -2.55
CA LYS A 105 -11.65 -5.01 -2.86
C LYS A 105 -10.50 -5.59 -2.05
N SER A 106 -10.71 -5.87 -0.77
CA SER A 106 -9.72 -6.54 0.07
C SER A 106 -9.41 -7.93 -0.47
N LEU A 107 -10.42 -8.69 -0.87
CA LEU A 107 -10.23 -10.02 -1.48
C LEU A 107 -9.42 -9.94 -2.78
N GLU A 108 -9.71 -8.98 -3.66
CA GLU A 108 -8.94 -8.73 -4.88
C GLU A 108 -7.49 -8.35 -4.58
N MET A 109 -7.27 -7.45 -3.61
CA MET A 109 -5.94 -7.04 -3.16
C MET A 109 -5.15 -8.23 -2.60
N LEU A 110 -5.78 -9.08 -1.77
CA LEU A 110 -5.15 -10.32 -1.30
C LEU A 110 -4.84 -11.28 -2.45
N GLY A 111 -5.63 -11.31 -3.51
CA GLY A 111 -5.32 -12.05 -4.75
C GLY A 111 -4.07 -11.52 -5.47
N LEU A 112 -3.91 -10.20 -5.53
CA LEU A 112 -2.70 -9.57 -6.07
C LEU A 112 -1.48 -9.82 -5.18
N LEU A 113 -1.65 -9.75 -3.87
CA LEU A 113 -0.59 -10.02 -2.89
C LEU A 113 -0.09 -11.46 -3.03
N GLU A 114 -0.99 -12.44 -3.14
CA GLU A 114 -0.64 -13.85 -3.30
C GLU A 114 0.26 -14.06 -4.51
N GLN A 115 -0.11 -13.50 -5.67
CA GLN A 115 0.74 -13.56 -6.87
C GLN A 115 2.06 -12.80 -6.72
N GLU A 116 2.10 -11.74 -5.91
CA GLU A 116 3.33 -11.00 -5.61
C GLU A 116 4.29 -11.85 -4.76
N ILE A 117 3.82 -12.49 -3.68
CA ILE A 117 4.69 -13.16 -2.71
C ILE A 117 4.89 -14.66 -2.94
N ASP A 118 3.97 -15.33 -3.63
CA ASP A 118 4.01 -16.76 -3.93
C ASP A 118 4.26 -17.00 -5.42
N GLU A 119 5.50 -17.41 -5.74
CA GLU A 119 5.93 -17.68 -7.12
C GLU A 119 5.18 -18.87 -7.74
N GLY A 120 4.71 -19.83 -6.94
CA GLY A 120 3.97 -21.00 -7.44
C GLY A 120 2.53 -20.68 -7.83
N LYS A 121 1.96 -19.61 -7.29
CA LYS A 121 0.61 -19.12 -7.61
C LYS A 121 0.60 -17.93 -8.55
N ARG A 122 1.79 -17.46 -8.98
CA ARG A 122 1.94 -16.35 -9.91
C ARG A 122 1.57 -16.77 -11.33
N THR A 123 0.72 -16.00 -11.99
CA THR A 123 0.40 -16.20 -13.42
C THR A 123 1.51 -15.63 -14.31
N ASP A 124 1.71 -16.21 -15.51
CA ASP A 124 2.74 -15.76 -16.46
C ASP A 124 2.56 -14.30 -16.90
N SER A 125 1.33 -13.80 -16.90
CA SER A 125 0.97 -12.43 -17.26
C SER A 125 0.92 -11.48 -16.05
N TYR A 126 1.22 -11.96 -14.85
CA TYR A 126 1.14 -11.14 -13.64
C TYR A 126 2.15 -9.99 -13.69
N VAL A 127 1.61 -8.78 -13.61
CA VAL A 127 2.38 -7.56 -13.33
C VAL A 127 1.66 -6.85 -12.19
N ASN A 128 2.38 -6.55 -11.13
CA ASN A 128 1.83 -5.80 -10.01
C ASN A 128 1.33 -4.42 -10.51
N PRO A 129 0.02 -4.14 -10.39
CA PRO A 129 -0.60 -2.95 -11.00
C PRO A 129 -0.13 -1.64 -10.36
N TYR A 130 0.47 -1.69 -9.17
CA TYR A 130 0.98 -0.53 -8.46
C TYR A 130 2.41 -0.16 -8.86
N ARG A 131 3.14 -1.05 -9.56
CA ARG A 131 4.50 -0.75 -10.07
C ARG A 131 4.52 0.40 -11.08
N GLU A 132 3.49 0.53 -11.93
CA GLU A 132 3.49 1.52 -13.03
C GLU A 132 2.96 2.91 -12.65
N ARG A 133 2.12 3.02 -11.61
CA ARG A 133 1.66 4.32 -11.10
C ARG A 133 2.81 5.22 -10.61
N ALA A 134 3.96 4.64 -10.26
CA ALA A 134 5.17 5.38 -9.94
C ALA A 134 5.83 6.06 -11.16
N ASN A 135 5.64 5.51 -12.38
CA ASN A 135 6.28 6.03 -13.59
C ASN A 135 5.48 7.14 -14.27
N GLU A 136 4.15 7.13 -14.20
CA GLU A 136 3.31 8.16 -14.83
C GLU A 136 3.40 9.53 -14.13
N SER A 137 3.63 9.56 -12.81
CA SER A 137 3.87 10.80 -12.06
C SER A 137 5.22 11.47 -12.38
N SER A 138 6.13 10.75 -13.06
CA SER A 138 7.40 11.28 -13.56
C SER A 138 7.42 11.57 -15.07
N LYS A 139 6.44 11.09 -15.84
CA LYS A 139 6.35 11.28 -17.30
C LYS A 139 5.43 12.43 -17.75
N SER A 140 4.79 13.16 -16.85
CA SER A 140 3.90 14.29 -17.20
C SER A 140 4.58 15.66 -17.32
N LYS A 141 5.92 15.75 -17.40
CA LYS A 141 6.66 17.03 -17.55
C LYS A 141 7.37 17.27 -18.89
N GLU A 142 7.14 16.46 -19.91
CA GLU A 142 7.53 16.74 -21.29
C GLU A 142 6.38 16.29 -22.20
N THR A 143 5.62 17.09 -22.94
CA THR A 143 5.89 18.32 -23.69
C THR A 143 4.54 19.02 -23.96
N LYS A 144 4.35 20.26 -23.48
CA LYS A 144 3.36 21.16 -24.09
C LYS A 144 4.08 22.41 -24.57
N LYS A 145 4.47 22.37 -25.85
CA LYS A 145 4.91 23.51 -26.66
C LYS A 145 4.02 24.73 -26.36
N LYS A 146 4.65 25.83 -25.96
CA LYS A 146 4.05 27.15 -25.79
C LYS A 146 3.25 27.53 -27.05
N LYS A 147 1.91 27.56 -26.95
CA LYS A 147 1.10 28.45 -27.79
C LYS A 147 0.83 29.72 -26.97
N LYS A 148 1.45 30.82 -27.39
CA LYS A 148 1.21 32.16 -26.84
C LYS A 148 -0.29 32.48 -26.97
N ALA A 149 -1.00 32.53 -25.85
CA ALA A 149 -2.32 33.15 -25.81
C ALA A 149 -2.10 34.68 -25.73
N ASN A 150 -2.65 35.40 -26.70
CA ASN A 150 -2.72 36.86 -26.70
C ASN A 150 -3.56 37.32 -25.49
N ILE A 151 -2.89 37.74 -24.42
CA ILE A 151 -3.53 38.44 -23.31
C ILE A 151 -3.89 39.84 -23.82
N LYS A 152 -5.18 40.11 -24.04
CA LYS A 152 -5.69 41.45 -24.30
C LYS A 152 -5.39 42.30 -23.06
N LYS A 153 -4.48 43.27 -23.19
CA LYS A 153 -4.17 44.25 -22.15
C LYS A 153 -5.44 45.07 -21.86
N GLY A 154 -5.83 45.16 -20.59
CA GLY A 154 -6.93 46.01 -20.15
C GLY A 154 -6.61 47.50 -20.33
N PRO A 155 -7.61 48.39 -20.17
CA PRO A 155 -7.42 49.82 -20.37
C PRO A 155 -6.38 50.36 -19.37
N GLN A 156 -5.31 50.97 -19.88
CA GLN A 156 -4.38 51.73 -19.06
C GLN A 156 -4.81 53.19 -19.01
N LEU A 157 -4.87 53.75 -17.81
CA LEU A 157 -5.12 55.17 -17.58
C LEU A 157 -3.93 55.97 -18.14
N SER A 158 -4.11 56.56 -19.31
CA SER A 158 -3.24 57.60 -19.85
C SER A 158 -3.28 58.78 -18.89
N GLY A 159 -2.13 59.09 -18.29
CA GLY A 159 -1.95 60.21 -17.37
C GLY A 159 -2.44 61.53 -17.95
N GLY A 160 -3.16 62.28 -17.12
CA GLY A 160 -3.61 63.64 -17.39
C GLY A 160 -2.45 64.58 -17.71
N ALA A 161 -2.71 65.46 -18.66
CA ALA A 161 -1.80 66.46 -19.16
C ALA A 161 -1.39 67.47 -18.09
N LYS A 162 -0.18 67.98 -18.28
CA LYS A 162 0.55 68.96 -17.48
C LYS A 162 -0.23 70.28 -17.32
N THR A 163 -0.17 70.86 -16.13
CA THR A 163 -0.30 72.30 -15.91
C THR A 163 1.00 72.80 -15.27
N GLU A 164 1.74 73.63 -16.01
CA GLU A 164 2.68 74.60 -15.45
C GLU A 164 2.52 75.93 -16.20
N LEU A 165 2.65 77.02 -15.43
CA LEU A 165 2.51 78.46 -15.70
C LEU A 165 1.09 79.04 -15.71
#